data_AF-A0A7S1V0U6-F1
#
_entry.id   AF-A0A7S1V0U6-F1
#
_cell.length_a   1.000
_cell.length_b   1.000
_cell.length_c   1.000
_cell.angle_alpha   90.00
_cell.angle_beta   90.00
_cell.angle_gamma   90.00
#
_symmetry.space_group_name_H-M   'P 1'
#
loop_
_entity.id
_entity.type
_entity.pdbx_description
1 polymer ?
#
loop_
_entity_poly.entity_id
_entity_poly.type
_entity_poly.pdbx_seq_one_letter_code
_entity_poly.pdbx_strand_id
1 'polypeptide(L)'
;VVVSEPPSSGPRWIQKGQPLLGGESYDAFGSSLAINGDGTVLVVGSPQSETPNKGKTDLFLFQSETDAWVASELDDTFASTVTSESGFAVAIDRNSTIVAWSAPFDTNLQVQVCNLIETNEKPQQCNTFRGDMDQESFGYSISLSGDGNVLAVGAPTFDVLSTGQVRIFRQTVAASWELVTDLFGENAGDRFGSSVALSDDGRVLAVGAPEANVDFPMQGYVQVFRTVAGDYQEWHNRGRKIPGPDDSQSQWGSSLSLSADGRVLAVGAYQYHEIAGQMGRGAVGVFWWSEVIGDWSPPEGLLRNKDSQQCEHFGRSVSLSGDGKRLAVGSEANRESGYGAGKATVYERSTDSSSAGGEGGWTQVGSNAVYGESLFEGTGAAVALSGDGRAIAVGSPDFSDVSANRKNVGKVRVFTLAQS
;
A
#
# COMPACT_ATOMS: atom_id res chain seq x y z
N VAL A 1 -20.25 -3.24 -29.26
CA VAL A 1 -19.14 -2.53 -29.95
C VAL A 1 -17.92 -3.39 -29.75
N VAL A 2 -17.39 -3.98 -30.81
CA VAL A 2 -16.12 -4.71 -30.73
C VAL A 2 -15.06 -3.65 -30.53
N VAL A 3 -14.49 -3.56 -29.33
CA VAL A 3 -13.36 -2.68 -29.06
C VAL A 3 -12.19 -3.27 -29.83
N SER A 4 -11.76 -2.59 -30.89
CA SER A 4 -10.55 -2.95 -31.61
C SER A 4 -9.38 -2.89 -30.63
N GLU A 5 -8.65 -3.98 -30.46
CA GLU A 5 -7.43 -4.01 -29.65
C GLU A 5 -6.45 -2.94 -30.16
N PRO A 6 -5.82 -2.17 -29.26
CA PRO A 6 -4.74 -1.30 -29.66
C PRO A 6 -3.58 -2.15 -30.23
N PRO A 7 -2.77 -1.59 -31.14
CA PRO A 7 -1.72 -2.33 -31.83
C PRO A 7 -0.79 -3.05 -30.84
N SER A 8 -0.52 -4.32 -31.14
CA SER A 8 0.16 -5.30 -30.29
C SER A 8 1.68 -5.13 -30.15
N SER A 9 2.21 -3.93 -30.37
CA SER A 9 3.66 -3.69 -30.48
C SER A 9 4.25 -2.92 -29.30
N GLY A 10 3.97 -3.36 -28.07
CA GLY A 10 4.53 -2.77 -26.86
C GLY A 10 4.67 -3.81 -25.75
N PRO A 11 5.44 -3.51 -24.68
CA PRO A 11 5.53 -4.40 -23.53
C PRO A 11 4.12 -4.65 -22.97
N ARG A 12 3.91 -5.79 -22.31
CA ARG A 12 2.62 -6.18 -21.72
C ARG A 12 2.84 -6.79 -20.34
N TRP A 13 1.91 -6.54 -19.43
CA TRP A 13 1.86 -7.23 -18.15
C TRP A 13 1.26 -8.62 -18.36
N ILE A 14 2.04 -9.66 -18.08
CA ILE A 14 1.66 -11.06 -18.24
C ILE A 14 1.57 -11.68 -16.85
N GLN A 15 0.52 -12.46 -16.59
CA GLN A 15 0.36 -13.11 -15.29
C GLN A 15 1.55 -14.03 -15.00
N LYS A 16 2.09 -13.92 -13.79
CA LYS A 16 3.21 -14.70 -13.25
C LYS A 16 2.64 -15.76 -12.32
N GLY A 17 2.68 -17.01 -12.76
CA GLY A 17 2.03 -18.14 -12.10
C GLY A 17 0.50 -18.07 -12.02
N GLN A 18 -0.07 -18.94 -11.18
CA GLN A 18 -1.52 -19.08 -11.02
C GLN A 18 -2.14 -17.94 -10.16
N PRO A 19 -3.44 -17.61 -10.33
CA PRO A 19 -4.15 -16.77 -9.38
C PRO A 19 -4.21 -17.42 -8.00
N LEU A 20 -4.08 -16.61 -6.95
CA LEU A 20 -4.21 -17.01 -5.56
C LEU A 20 -5.62 -16.66 -5.07
N LEU A 21 -6.25 -17.55 -4.31
CA LEU A 21 -7.59 -17.37 -3.75
C LEU A 21 -7.54 -17.56 -2.23
N GLY A 22 -8.44 -16.87 -1.52
CA GLY A 22 -8.71 -17.17 -0.12
C GLY A 22 -9.18 -18.61 0.10
N GLY A 23 -9.12 -19.06 1.35
CA GLY A 23 -9.51 -20.40 1.74
C GLY A 23 -11.03 -20.56 1.79
N GLU A 24 -11.72 -19.61 2.41
CA GLU A 24 -13.13 -19.67 2.75
C GLU A 24 -13.93 -18.49 2.19
N SER A 25 -15.26 -18.59 2.28
CA SER A 25 -16.12 -17.44 1.92
C SER A 25 -15.93 -16.31 2.92
N TYR A 26 -15.91 -15.07 2.40
CA TYR A 26 -15.75 -13.84 3.18
C TYR A 26 -14.38 -13.68 3.86
N ASP A 27 -13.32 -14.29 3.32
CA ASP A 27 -11.95 -14.08 3.81
C ASP A 27 -11.41 -12.67 3.53
N ALA A 28 -11.94 -12.01 2.48
CA ALA A 28 -11.40 -10.77 1.92
C ALA A 28 -9.90 -10.88 1.57
N PHE A 29 -9.47 -12.04 1.06
CA PHE A 29 -8.08 -12.32 0.68
C PHE A 29 -7.57 -11.32 -0.37
N GLY A 30 -6.42 -10.71 -0.10
CA GLY A 30 -5.86 -9.66 -0.96
C GLY A 30 -6.28 -8.24 -0.58
N SER A 31 -6.81 -8.04 0.62
CA SER A 31 -7.12 -6.70 1.17
C SER A 31 -5.86 -5.87 1.43
N SER A 32 -4.75 -6.52 1.74
CA SER A 32 -3.43 -5.90 1.91
C SER A 32 -2.36 -6.78 1.25
N LEU A 33 -1.34 -6.16 0.67
CA LEU A 33 -0.30 -6.83 -0.10
C LEU A 33 1.07 -6.20 0.15
N ALA A 34 2.10 -7.05 0.23
CA ALA A 34 3.50 -6.62 0.16
C ALA A 34 4.30 -7.63 -0.66
N ILE A 35 5.18 -7.14 -1.55
CA ILE A 35 6.03 -7.98 -2.40
C ILE A 35 7.48 -7.54 -2.26
N ASN A 36 8.41 -8.49 -2.25
CA ASN A 36 9.83 -8.21 -2.05
C ASN A 36 10.50 -7.54 -3.28
N GLY A 37 11.78 -7.21 -3.16
CA GLY A 37 12.52 -6.41 -4.14
C GLY A 37 12.55 -6.98 -5.56
N ASP A 38 12.59 -8.31 -5.71
CA ASP A 38 12.66 -9.02 -6.99
C ASP A 38 11.33 -9.65 -7.45
N GLY A 39 10.27 -9.47 -6.66
CA GLY A 39 8.94 -9.96 -6.98
C GLY A 39 8.79 -11.49 -6.90
N THR A 40 9.53 -12.15 -6.03
CA THR A 40 9.48 -13.61 -5.82
C THR A 40 8.83 -14.05 -4.51
N VAL A 41 8.66 -13.13 -3.55
CA VAL A 41 8.00 -13.38 -2.27
C VAL A 41 6.87 -12.39 -2.08
N LEU A 42 5.68 -12.90 -1.77
CA LEU A 42 4.45 -12.12 -1.62
C LEU A 42 3.82 -12.42 -0.26
N VAL A 43 3.42 -11.37 0.45
CA VAL A 43 2.63 -11.45 1.69
C VAL A 43 1.23 -10.94 1.39
N VAL A 44 0.21 -11.67 1.83
CA VAL A 44 -1.21 -11.37 1.58
C VAL A 44 -1.99 -11.39 2.88
N GLY A 45 -2.75 -10.32 3.13
CA GLY A 45 -3.69 -10.26 4.24
C GLY A 45 -5.12 -10.67 3.86
N SER A 46 -5.79 -11.33 4.80
CA SER A 46 -7.19 -11.79 4.73
C SER A 46 -7.91 -11.42 6.03
N PRO A 47 -8.17 -10.13 6.28
CA PRO A 47 -8.63 -9.64 7.59
C PRO A 47 -9.98 -10.21 8.04
N GLN A 48 -10.81 -10.70 7.12
CA GLN A 48 -12.12 -11.26 7.44
C GLN A 48 -12.11 -12.79 7.56
N SER A 49 -10.94 -13.42 7.42
CA SER A 49 -10.83 -14.87 7.55
C SER A 49 -11.13 -15.37 8.95
N GLU A 50 -11.69 -16.59 9.02
CA GLU A 50 -12.19 -17.27 10.22
C GLU A 50 -13.27 -16.52 11.00
N THR A 51 -14.33 -17.20 11.46
CA THR A 51 -15.33 -16.56 12.34
C THR A 51 -14.79 -16.37 13.77
N PRO A 52 -14.93 -15.20 14.42
CA PRO A 52 -15.68 -13.99 14.02
C PRO A 52 -14.80 -12.87 13.41
N ASN A 53 -14.17 -13.09 12.26
CA ASN A 53 -13.15 -12.26 11.61
C ASN A 53 -11.86 -12.13 12.42
N LYS A 54 -11.20 -13.26 12.70
CA LYS A 54 -9.88 -13.22 13.32
C LYS A 54 -8.81 -12.68 12.37
N GLY A 55 -9.03 -12.88 11.08
CA GLY A 55 -8.10 -12.55 10.01
C GLY A 55 -6.94 -13.53 9.92
N LYS A 56 -6.23 -13.48 8.79
CA LYS A 56 -5.10 -14.35 8.46
C LYS A 56 -4.08 -13.60 7.61
N THR A 57 -2.80 -13.97 7.74
CA THR A 57 -1.73 -13.52 6.84
C THR A 57 -1.07 -14.75 6.19
N ASP A 58 -0.96 -14.73 4.87
CA ASP A 58 -0.33 -15.79 4.08
C ASP A 58 0.96 -15.30 3.41
N LEU A 59 1.99 -16.15 3.40
CA LEU A 59 3.24 -15.93 2.67
C LEU A 59 3.29 -16.86 1.45
N PHE A 60 3.61 -16.33 0.28
CA PHE A 60 3.76 -17.10 -0.95
C PHE A 60 5.14 -16.92 -1.55
N LEU A 61 5.72 -18.03 -2.01
CA LEU A 61 7.01 -18.09 -2.70
C LEU A 61 6.78 -18.48 -4.15
N PHE A 62 7.39 -17.74 -5.07
CA PHE A 62 7.34 -18.06 -6.48
C PHE A 62 8.42 -19.09 -6.85
N GLN A 63 7.99 -20.21 -7.40
CA GLN A 63 8.85 -21.25 -7.95
C GLN A 63 9.02 -21.05 -9.45
N SER A 64 10.19 -20.56 -9.87
CA SER A 64 10.47 -20.28 -11.29
C SER A 64 10.49 -21.53 -12.17
N GLU A 65 10.79 -22.70 -11.61
CA GLU A 65 10.85 -23.96 -12.36
C GLU A 65 9.47 -24.46 -12.80
N THR A 66 8.45 -24.18 -12.00
CA THR A 66 7.06 -24.63 -12.20
C THR A 66 6.12 -23.50 -12.60
N ASP A 67 6.62 -22.25 -12.64
CA ASP A 67 5.83 -21.03 -12.80
C ASP A 67 4.63 -21.03 -11.84
N ALA A 68 4.89 -21.31 -10.56
CA ALA A 68 3.84 -21.48 -9.56
C ALA A 68 4.14 -20.74 -8.26
N TRP A 69 3.11 -20.17 -7.65
CA TRP A 69 3.17 -19.68 -6.28
C TRP A 69 2.88 -20.81 -5.30
N VAL A 70 3.69 -20.94 -4.25
CA VAL A 70 3.51 -21.95 -3.21
C VAL A 70 3.38 -21.23 -1.87
N ALA A 71 2.30 -21.56 -1.13
CA ALA A 71 2.11 -21.03 0.21
C ALA A 71 3.17 -21.59 1.16
N SER A 72 3.72 -20.72 2.00
CA SER A 72 4.59 -21.06 3.13
C SER A 72 3.84 -20.75 4.43
N GLU A 73 3.96 -21.61 5.43
CA GLU A 73 3.27 -21.42 6.71
C GLU A 73 3.90 -20.25 7.48
N LEU A 74 3.17 -19.15 7.63
CA LEU A 74 3.37 -18.22 8.74
C LEU A 74 2.72 -18.83 9.98
N ASP A 75 3.35 -18.68 11.14
CA ASP A 75 2.78 -19.13 12.40
C ASP A 75 1.54 -18.27 12.73
N ASP A 76 0.35 -18.80 12.43
CA ASP A 76 -0.93 -18.14 12.66
C ASP A 76 -1.46 -18.31 14.09
N THR A 77 -0.60 -18.70 15.05
CA THR A 77 -0.93 -18.65 16.48
C THR A 77 -1.17 -17.21 16.99
N PHE A 78 -1.01 -16.22 16.11
CA PHE A 78 -1.27 -14.80 16.33
C PHE A 78 -2.77 -14.42 16.33
N ALA A 79 -3.63 -15.19 15.68
CA ALA A 79 -5.06 -14.93 15.66
C ALA A 79 -5.68 -15.21 17.05
N SER A 80 -6.06 -14.14 17.77
CA SER A 80 -6.71 -14.28 19.07
C SER A 80 -8.11 -14.92 18.93
N THR A 81 -8.73 -15.27 20.04
CA THR A 81 -10.10 -15.84 20.03
C THR A 81 -11.19 -14.80 19.77
N VAL A 82 -10.83 -13.55 19.44
CA VAL A 82 -11.75 -12.43 19.21
C VAL A 82 -11.55 -11.84 17.80
N THR A 83 -12.42 -10.92 17.40
CA THR A 83 -12.29 -10.20 16.13
C THR A 83 -11.03 -9.33 16.14
N SER A 84 -9.95 -9.83 15.52
CA SER A 84 -8.63 -9.19 15.49
C SER A 84 -8.29 -8.60 14.12
N GLU A 85 -8.90 -9.10 13.05
CA GLU A 85 -8.62 -8.75 11.65
C GLU A 85 -7.13 -8.81 11.27
N SER A 86 -6.43 -9.86 11.70
CA SER A 86 -5.04 -10.14 11.33
C SER A 86 -4.84 -10.10 9.80
N GLY A 87 -3.73 -9.52 9.37
CA GLY A 87 -3.48 -9.23 7.96
C GLY A 87 -4.14 -7.92 7.50
N PHE A 88 -4.58 -7.06 8.42
CA PHE A 88 -5.13 -5.75 8.07
C PHE A 88 -4.13 -4.91 7.27
N ALA A 89 -2.89 -4.83 7.76
CA ALA A 89 -1.74 -4.31 7.03
C ALA A 89 -0.60 -5.34 7.07
N VAL A 90 0.16 -5.40 5.98
CA VAL A 90 1.30 -6.33 5.82
C VAL A 90 2.50 -5.60 5.23
N ALA A 91 3.71 -6.03 5.58
CA ALA A 91 4.96 -5.52 5.04
C ALA A 91 6.02 -6.63 4.97
N ILE A 92 6.93 -6.53 4.00
CA ILE A 92 8.10 -7.38 3.87
C ILE A 92 9.30 -6.50 3.49
N ASP A 93 10.47 -6.81 4.02
CA ASP A 93 11.71 -6.15 3.62
C ASP A 93 12.13 -6.54 2.18
N ARG A 94 13.09 -5.80 1.62
CA ARG A 94 13.52 -5.98 0.24
C ARG A 94 14.03 -7.40 -0.04
N ASN A 95 14.71 -8.01 0.93
CA ASN A 95 15.41 -9.28 0.78
C ASN A 95 14.66 -10.48 1.38
N SER A 96 13.41 -10.28 1.84
CA SER A 96 12.60 -11.35 2.44
C SER A 96 13.23 -11.99 3.67
N THR A 97 13.89 -11.17 4.49
CA THR A 97 14.46 -11.54 5.79
C THR A 97 13.52 -11.24 6.95
N ILE A 98 12.60 -10.28 6.79
CA ILE A 98 11.66 -9.82 7.82
C ILE A 98 10.29 -9.60 7.20
N VAL A 99 9.27 -10.16 7.86
CA VAL A 99 7.86 -9.93 7.54
C VAL A 99 7.16 -9.32 8.75
N ALA A 100 6.22 -8.41 8.49
CA ALA A 100 5.38 -7.80 9.50
C ALA A 100 3.92 -7.82 9.08
N TRP A 101 3.02 -7.96 10.05
CA TRP A 101 1.59 -7.83 9.84
C TRP A 101 0.89 -7.32 11.10
N SER A 102 -0.33 -6.82 10.92
CA SER A 102 -1.11 -6.23 12.01
C SER A 102 -2.50 -6.81 12.15
N ALA A 103 -3.04 -6.62 13.36
CA ALA A 103 -4.39 -6.97 13.80
C ALA A 103 -4.91 -5.81 14.69
N PRO A 104 -5.24 -4.65 14.10
CA PRO A 104 -5.44 -3.39 14.84
C PRO A 104 -6.64 -3.40 15.79
N PHE A 105 -7.55 -4.36 15.65
CA PHE A 105 -8.73 -4.51 16.50
C PHE A 105 -8.56 -5.58 17.57
N ASP A 106 -7.40 -6.23 17.62
CA ASP A 106 -7.02 -7.11 18.72
C ASP A 106 -6.72 -6.28 19.98
N THR A 107 -7.24 -6.75 21.13
CA THR A 107 -7.03 -6.11 22.43
C THR A 107 -5.72 -6.52 23.10
N ASN A 108 -5.04 -7.53 22.58
CA ASN A 108 -3.80 -8.09 23.12
C ASN A 108 -2.64 -8.06 22.12
N LEU A 109 -2.83 -8.20 20.82
CA LEU A 109 -1.71 -8.38 19.88
C LEU A 109 -1.96 -7.62 18.58
N GLN A 110 -1.34 -6.45 18.41
CA GLN A 110 -1.72 -5.52 17.35
C GLN A 110 -0.76 -5.48 16.17
N VAL A 111 0.55 -5.72 16.37
CA VAL A 111 1.53 -5.86 15.29
C VAL A 111 2.54 -6.96 15.61
N GLN A 112 2.84 -7.83 14.64
CA GLN A 112 3.89 -8.83 14.73
C GLN A 112 4.98 -8.56 13.69
N VAL A 113 6.23 -8.83 14.07
CA VAL A 113 7.38 -8.79 13.18
C VAL A 113 8.21 -10.04 13.40
N CYS A 114 8.47 -10.79 12.33
CA CYS A 114 9.18 -12.05 12.41
C CYS A 114 10.38 -12.08 11.47
N ASN A 115 11.49 -12.64 11.96
CA ASN A 115 12.63 -12.98 11.13
C ASN A 115 12.32 -14.27 10.34
N LEU A 116 12.51 -14.22 9.02
CA LEU A 116 12.46 -15.36 8.11
C LEU A 116 13.85 -15.98 8.07
N ILE A 117 14.02 -17.13 8.74
CA ILE A 117 15.34 -17.77 8.89
C ILE A 117 15.75 -18.53 7.63
N GLU A 118 14.78 -19.04 6.88
CA GLU A 118 14.92 -19.62 5.54
C GLU A 118 13.49 -19.72 4.96
N THR A 119 13.29 -19.42 3.68
CA THR A 119 11.94 -19.20 3.11
C THR A 119 10.98 -20.39 3.24
N ASN A 120 11.49 -21.59 3.54
CA ASN A 120 10.70 -22.83 3.67
C ASN A 120 10.52 -23.33 5.12
N GLU A 121 10.99 -22.61 6.13
CA GLU A 121 10.77 -22.97 7.53
C GLU A 121 9.98 -21.90 8.29
N LYS A 122 9.24 -22.34 9.31
CA LYS A 122 8.43 -21.46 10.17
C LYS A 122 9.27 -20.30 10.72
N PRO A 123 8.77 -19.07 10.77
CA PRO A 123 9.50 -17.96 11.40
C PRO A 123 9.79 -18.31 12.87
N GLN A 124 11.06 -18.42 13.26
CA GLN A 124 11.41 -18.90 14.61
C GLN A 124 11.57 -17.78 15.64
N GLN A 125 11.55 -16.52 15.22
CA GLN A 125 11.76 -15.36 16.11
C GLN A 125 10.82 -14.22 15.73
N CYS A 126 9.75 -14.09 16.49
CA CYS A 126 8.79 -13.01 16.33
C CYS A 126 8.79 -12.08 17.54
N ASN A 127 8.59 -10.79 17.27
CA ASN A 127 8.36 -9.75 18.25
C ASN A 127 6.93 -9.24 18.07
N THR A 128 6.26 -8.92 19.18
CA THR A 128 4.92 -8.34 19.15
C THR A 128 4.94 -6.96 19.76
N PHE A 129 4.26 -6.04 19.10
CA PHE A 129 4.06 -4.67 19.53
C PHE A 129 2.59 -4.42 19.85
N ARG A 130 2.37 -3.56 20.85
CA ARG A 130 1.06 -3.13 21.30
C ARG A 130 1.03 -1.61 21.36
N GLY A 131 -0.15 -1.06 21.12
CA GLY A 131 -0.47 0.33 21.38
C GLY A 131 -0.51 0.66 22.87
N ASP A 132 -0.58 1.95 23.20
CA ASP A 132 -0.66 2.41 24.59
C ASP A 132 -2.10 2.52 25.09
N MET A 133 -3.06 2.74 24.19
CA MET A 133 -4.48 2.88 24.52
C MET A 133 -5.35 1.81 23.86
N ASP A 134 -6.46 1.51 24.52
CA ASP A 134 -7.52 0.71 23.91
C ASP A 134 -8.11 1.47 22.71
N GLN A 135 -8.40 0.74 21.62
CA GLN A 135 -9.08 1.27 20.43
C GLN A 135 -8.34 2.39 19.67
N GLU A 136 -7.03 2.54 19.85
CA GLU A 136 -6.22 3.50 19.07
C GLU A 136 -5.91 3.03 17.63
N SER A 137 -6.43 1.86 17.24
CA SER A 137 -6.18 1.22 15.95
C SER A 137 -4.68 1.11 15.62
N PHE A 138 -3.84 0.86 16.63
CA PHE A 138 -2.41 0.66 16.43
C PHE A 138 -2.17 -0.54 15.50
N GLY A 139 -1.39 -0.33 14.45
CA GLY A 139 -1.24 -1.31 13.37
C GLY A 139 -2.18 -1.08 12.19
N TYR A 140 -3.00 -0.02 12.17
CA TYR A 140 -3.85 0.31 11.02
C TYR A 140 -3.04 0.46 9.73
N SER A 141 -1.83 1.02 9.84
CA SER A 141 -0.84 1.04 8.78
C SER A 141 0.53 0.66 9.32
N ILE A 142 1.32 -0.07 8.53
CA ILE A 142 2.69 -0.45 8.88
C ILE A 142 3.61 -0.28 7.68
N SER A 143 4.89 0.00 7.91
CA SER A 143 5.92 0.01 6.89
C SER A 143 7.25 -0.47 7.48
N LEU A 144 7.98 -1.29 6.72
CA LEU A 144 9.34 -1.74 7.03
C LEU A 144 10.35 -1.02 6.14
N SER A 145 11.54 -0.73 6.66
CA SER A 145 12.68 -0.37 5.82
C SER A 145 13.13 -1.56 4.97
N GLY A 146 13.84 -1.28 3.89
CA GLY A 146 14.27 -2.29 2.91
C GLY A 146 15.31 -3.26 3.48
N ASP A 147 16.04 -2.85 4.52
CA ASP A 147 16.92 -3.70 5.31
C ASP A 147 16.22 -4.40 6.49
N GLY A 148 14.92 -4.16 6.69
CA GLY A 148 14.11 -4.74 7.75
C GLY A 148 14.39 -4.21 9.17
N ASN A 149 15.28 -3.22 9.32
CA ASN A 149 15.73 -2.77 10.65
C ASN A 149 14.88 -1.65 11.28
N VAL A 150 13.97 -1.03 10.53
CA VAL A 150 13.09 0.04 11.03
C VAL A 150 11.65 -0.30 10.67
N LEU A 151 10.75 -0.17 11.63
CA LEU A 151 9.32 -0.37 11.50
C LEU A 151 8.60 0.92 11.91
N ALA A 152 7.74 1.45 11.05
CA ALA A 152 6.79 2.49 11.40
C ALA A 152 5.39 1.88 11.53
N VAL A 153 4.67 2.24 12.59
CA VAL A 153 3.32 1.75 12.90
C VAL A 153 2.39 2.92 13.16
N GLY A 154 1.31 3.03 12.38
CA GLY A 154 0.27 4.03 12.55
C GLY A 154 -0.85 3.61 13.52
N ALA A 155 -1.36 4.58 14.27
CA ALA A 155 -2.49 4.50 15.19
C ALA A 155 -3.40 5.73 14.96
N PRO A 156 -4.20 5.76 13.88
CA PRO A 156 -4.93 6.96 13.46
C PRO A 156 -6.06 7.36 14.41
N THR A 157 -6.51 6.48 15.30
CA THR A 157 -7.51 6.79 16.33
C THR A 157 -6.89 6.93 17.70
N PHE A 158 -5.59 7.25 17.77
CA PHE A 158 -4.91 7.60 19.01
C PHE A 158 -5.59 8.79 19.69
N ASP A 159 -5.76 8.65 21.00
CA ASP A 159 -6.45 9.56 21.93
C ASP A 159 -7.97 9.73 21.69
N VAL A 160 -8.61 10.45 22.62
CA VAL A 160 -10.07 10.67 22.62
C VAL A 160 -10.55 11.62 21.52
N LEU A 161 -9.63 12.32 20.86
CA LEU A 161 -9.89 13.27 19.78
C LEU A 161 -9.48 12.72 18.41
N SER A 162 -8.95 11.50 18.34
CA SER A 162 -8.43 10.88 17.11
C SER A 162 -7.41 11.79 16.41
N THR A 163 -6.48 12.38 17.18
CA THR A 163 -5.38 13.17 16.60
C THR A 163 -4.47 12.29 15.74
N GLY A 164 -4.28 11.04 16.17
CA GLY A 164 -3.47 10.04 15.49
C GLY A 164 -2.00 10.07 15.92
N GLN A 165 -1.36 8.90 15.86
CA GLN A 165 0.04 8.70 16.25
C GLN A 165 0.74 7.78 15.24
N VAL A 166 2.06 7.95 15.08
CA VAL A 166 2.95 6.96 14.48
C VAL A 166 4.05 6.61 15.47
N ARG A 167 4.29 5.32 15.68
CA ARG A 167 5.39 4.81 16.49
C ARG A 167 6.48 4.24 15.60
N ILE A 168 7.73 4.51 15.95
CA ILE A 168 8.88 4.05 15.21
C ILE A 168 9.66 3.08 16.08
N PHE A 169 9.86 1.87 15.59
CA PHE A 169 10.65 0.84 16.23
C PHE A 169 11.89 0.53 15.40
N ARG A 170 12.96 0.12 16.07
CA ARG A 170 14.22 -0.26 15.42
C ARG A 170 14.74 -1.57 15.97
N GLN A 171 15.28 -2.39 15.07
CA GLN A 171 15.97 -3.61 15.45
C GLN A 171 17.37 -3.27 15.98
N THR A 172 17.69 -3.80 17.14
CA THR A 172 19.01 -3.73 17.75
C THR A 172 19.94 -4.75 17.08
N VAL A 173 21.25 -4.59 17.30
CA VAL A 173 22.26 -5.57 16.84
C VAL A 173 22.06 -6.98 17.40
N ALA A 174 21.28 -7.14 18.46
CA ALA A 174 20.93 -8.42 19.06
C ALA A 174 19.60 -8.99 18.53
N ALA A 175 19.08 -8.46 17.42
CA ALA A 175 17.80 -8.83 16.80
C ALA A 175 16.55 -8.57 17.66
N SER A 176 16.69 -7.84 18.78
CA SER A 176 15.55 -7.35 19.56
C SER A 176 15.01 -6.05 18.96
N TRP A 177 13.76 -5.71 19.21
CA TRP A 177 13.19 -4.44 18.76
C TRP A 177 13.00 -3.47 19.92
N GLU A 178 13.31 -2.20 19.70
CA GLU A 178 13.12 -1.12 20.66
C GLU A 178 12.24 0.00 20.08
N LEU A 179 11.40 0.61 20.93
CA LEU A 179 10.72 1.85 20.59
C LEU A 179 11.76 2.97 20.52
N VAL A 180 11.74 3.71 19.42
CA VAL A 180 12.64 4.82 19.17
C VAL A 180 11.98 6.14 19.54
N THR A 181 10.83 6.43 18.93
CA THR A 181 10.08 7.65 19.22
C THR A 181 8.63 7.48 18.76
N ASP A 182 7.78 8.37 19.28
CA ASP A 182 6.44 8.61 18.80
C ASP A 182 6.38 9.92 18.02
N LEU A 183 5.53 9.96 16.98
CA LEU A 183 5.15 11.15 16.22
C LEU A 183 3.64 11.34 16.36
N PHE A 184 3.20 12.57 16.61
CA PHE A 184 1.80 12.87 16.91
C PHE A 184 1.18 13.78 15.84
N GLY A 185 -0.10 13.54 15.55
CA GLY A 185 -0.93 14.49 14.84
C GLY A 185 -1.16 15.77 15.67
N GLU A 186 -1.45 16.87 15.00
CA GLU A 186 -1.58 18.17 15.66
C GLU A 186 -3.02 18.49 16.07
N ASN A 187 -4.01 18.10 15.26
CA ASN A 187 -5.40 18.51 15.49
C ASN A 187 -6.34 17.30 15.64
N ALA A 188 -7.43 17.53 16.38
CA ALA A 188 -8.50 16.56 16.55
C ALA A 188 -9.08 16.12 15.19
N GLY A 189 -9.19 14.80 14.99
CA GLY A 189 -9.74 14.21 13.78
C GLY A 189 -8.81 14.21 12.57
N ASP A 190 -7.54 14.64 12.70
CA ASP A 190 -6.57 14.58 11.59
C ASP A 190 -6.34 13.14 11.12
N ARG A 191 -6.48 12.17 12.03
CA ARG A 191 -6.15 10.75 11.82
C ARG A 191 -4.74 10.53 11.28
N PHE A 192 -3.79 11.24 11.87
CA PHE A 192 -2.38 11.10 11.55
C PHE A 192 -1.91 9.65 11.74
N GLY A 193 -1.19 9.09 10.77
CA GLY A 193 -0.81 7.67 10.79
C GLY A 193 -1.82 6.74 10.11
N SER A 194 -2.82 7.28 9.41
CA SER A 194 -3.72 6.45 8.57
C SER A 194 -2.97 5.73 7.45
N SER A 195 -1.85 6.29 7.00
CA SER A 195 -0.90 5.67 6.08
C SER A 195 0.53 6.06 6.46
N VAL A 196 1.48 5.14 6.28
CA VAL A 196 2.91 5.35 6.55
C VAL A 196 3.76 4.72 5.44
N ALA A 197 4.88 5.34 5.10
CA ALA A 197 5.84 4.80 4.13
C ALA A 197 7.29 5.17 4.50
N LEU A 198 8.14 4.16 4.70
CA LEU A 198 9.57 4.31 4.95
C LEU A 198 10.41 4.23 3.68
N SER A 199 11.58 4.88 3.69
CA SER A 199 12.66 4.63 2.72
C SER A 199 13.40 3.33 3.06
N ASP A 200 14.15 2.80 2.09
CA ASP A 200 14.82 1.51 2.27
C ASP A 200 15.93 1.55 3.33
N ASP A 201 16.53 2.70 3.57
CA ASP A 201 17.49 2.91 4.66
C ASP A 201 16.82 3.26 6.01
N GLY A 202 15.49 3.34 6.04
CA GLY A 202 14.70 3.64 7.23
C GLY A 202 14.87 5.06 7.77
N ARG A 203 15.38 6.01 6.95
CA ARG A 203 15.68 7.37 7.41
C ARG A 203 14.68 8.44 6.99
N VAL A 204 13.76 8.11 6.11
CA VAL A 204 12.73 9.01 5.62
C VAL A 204 11.39 8.33 5.82
N LEU A 205 10.45 9.04 6.43
CA LEU A 205 9.12 8.53 6.74
C LEU A 205 8.10 9.55 6.23
N ALA A 206 7.19 9.12 5.37
CA ALA A 206 6.00 9.89 5.02
C ALA A 206 4.81 9.39 5.85
N VAL A 207 4.00 10.31 6.37
CA VAL A 207 2.80 10.01 7.18
C VAL A 207 1.61 10.80 6.67
N GLY A 208 0.50 10.10 6.45
CA GLY A 208 -0.77 10.68 6.00
C GLY A 208 -1.72 11.01 7.14
N ALA A 209 -2.44 12.12 7.00
CA ALA A 209 -3.54 12.57 7.85
C ALA A 209 -4.74 12.96 6.97
N PRO A 210 -5.47 11.98 6.41
CA PRO A 210 -6.43 12.19 5.32
C PRO A 210 -7.71 12.92 5.73
N GLU A 211 -8.02 12.98 7.02
CA GLU A 211 -9.23 13.65 7.53
C GLU A 211 -8.95 15.07 8.05
N ALA A 212 -7.69 15.52 7.97
CA ALA A 212 -7.30 16.84 8.41
C ALA A 212 -8.02 17.97 7.64
N ASN A 213 -8.45 18.99 8.38
CA ASN A 213 -8.99 20.22 7.83
C ASN A 213 -7.84 21.22 7.65
N VAL A 214 -7.34 21.35 6.42
CA VAL A 214 -6.30 22.32 6.08
C VAL A 214 -6.96 23.60 5.58
N ASP A 215 -7.11 23.77 4.27
CA ASP A 215 -7.86 24.89 3.68
C ASP A 215 -9.31 24.49 3.38
N PHE A 216 -9.57 23.18 3.21
CA PHE A 216 -10.89 22.61 2.98
C PHE A 216 -11.22 21.49 3.99
N PRO A 217 -12.51 21.22 4.27
CA PRO A 217 -12.90 20.13 5.16
C PRO A 217 -12.42 18.77 4.65
N MET A 218 -11.77 17.98 5.50
CA MET A 218 -11.23 16.64 5.17
C MET A 218 -10.39 16.64 3.89
N GLN A 219 -9.66 17.72 3.64
CA GLN A 219 -8.73 17.84 2.52
C GLN A 219 -7.59 16.84 2.66
N GLY A 220 -7.09 16.69 3.89
CA GLY A 220 -5.95 15.87 4.23
C GLY A 220 -4.59 16.53 3.98
N TYR A 221 -3.56 16.06 4.68
CA TYR A 221 -2.16 16.41 4.41
C TYR A 221 -1.23 15.21 4.56
N VAL A 222 -0.01 15.37 4.02
CA VAL A 222 1.13 14.48 4.28
C VAL A 222 2.23 15.26 4.97
N GLN A 223 2.81 14.70 6.01
CA GLN A 223 4.03 15.20 6.65
C GLN A 223 5.15 14.20 6.39
N VAL A 224 6.31 14.71 5.97
CA VAL A 224 7.51 13.88 5.81
C VAL A 224 8.50 14.23 6.90
N PHE A 225 9.10 13.20 7.48
CA PHE A 225 10.12 13.27 8.51
C PHE A 225 11.41 12.66 8.00
N ARG A 226 12.52 13.09 8.60
CA ARG A 226 13.84 12.54 8.38
C ARG A 226 14.58 12.41 9.70
N THR A 227 15.29 11.31 9.84
CA THR A 227 16.27 11.09 10.89
C THR A 227 17.69 11.03 10.31
N VAL A 228 18.71 11.18 11.16
CA VAL A 228 20.11 11.11 10.76
C VAL A 228 20.70 9.74 11.09
N ALA A 229 21.67 9.31 10.30
CA ALA A 229 22.33 8.02 10.50
C ALA A 229 22.94 7.94 11.90
N GLY A 230 22.52 6.94 12.69
CA GLY A 230 23.06 6.70 14.03
C GLY A 230 22.34 7.45 15.15
N ASP A 231 21.40 8.34 14.85
CA ASP A 231 20.56 9.02 15.84
C ASP A 231 19.09 8.93 15.43
N TYR A 232 18.54 7.73 15.58
CA TYR A 232 17.14 7.46 15.24
C TYR A 232 16.15 8.08 16.22
N GLN A 233 16.61 8.52 17.39
CA GLN A 233 15.77 9.08 18.46
C GLN A 233 15.15 10.42 18.06
N GLU A 234 15.77 11.14 17.11
CA GLU A 234 15.24 12.39 16.59
C GLU A 234 14.75 12.25 15.14
N TRP A 235 13.48 12.61 14.93
CA TRP A 235 12.85 12.71 13.62
C TRP A 235 12.39 14.14 13.40
N HIS A 236 12.97 14.78 12.39
CA HIS A 236 12.73 16.19 12.07
C HIS A 236 11.89 16.30 10.80
N ASN A 237 11.05 17.32 10.71
CA ASN A 237 10.29 17.59 9.49
C ASN A 237 11.24 17.77 8.29
N ARG A 238 10.98 17.01 7.22
CA ARG A 238 11.70 17.10 5.95
C ARG A 238 10.83 17.83 4.93
N GLY A 239 10.92 19.15 4.97
CA GLY A 239 10.07 20.04 4.18
C GLY A 239 8.79 20.44 4.92
N ARG A 240 7.92 21.16 4.21
CA ARG A 240 6.62 21.60 4.73
C ARG A 240 5.59 20.46 4.67
N LYS A 241 4.47 20.64 5.37
CA LYS A 241 3.26 19.83 5.13
C LYS A 241 2.86 19.96 3.67
N ILE A 242 2.48 18.83 3.08
CA ILE A 242 1.99 18.73 1.72
C ILE A 242 0.46 18.62 1.80
N PRO A 243 -0.29 19.73 1.63
CA PRO A 243 -1.75 19.68 1.63
C PRO A 243 -2.26 18.95 0.38
N GLY A 244 -3.47 18.40 0.48
CA GLY A 244 -4.19 17.92 -0.68
C GLY A 244 -4.55 19.01 -1.68
N PRO A 245 -5.08 18.65 -2.85
CA PRO A 245 -5.61 19.62 -3.81
C PRO A 245 -6.75 20.44 -3.20
N ASP A 246 -7.09 21.56 -3.83
CA ASP A 246 -8.18 22.47 -3.42
C ASP A 246 -9.57 21.82 -3.57
N ASP A 247 -9.84 20.80 -2.75
CA ASP A 247 -11.03 19.96 -2.79
C ASP A 247 -11.35 19.41 -1.39
N SER A 248 -12.61 19.54 -1.01
CA SER A 248 -13.11 18.97 0.25
C SER A 248 -13.21 17.45 0.15
N GLN A 249 -12.94 16.75 1.24
CA GLN A 249 -13.08 15.30 1.35
C GLN A 249 -12.21 14.54 0.35
N SER A 250 -11.12 15.13 -0.17
CA SER A 250 -10.25 14.45 -1.15
C SER A 250 -9.59 13.19 -0.58
N GLN A 251 -9.49 13.09 0.76
CA GLN A 251 -8.80 12.01 1.48
C GLN A 251 -7.33 11.92 1.09
N TRP A 252 -6.68 13.08 0.93
CA TRP A 252 -5.27 13.15 0.55
C TRP A 252 -4.36 12.56 1.61
N GLY A 253 -3.46 11.65 1.21
CA GLY A 253 -2.65 10.89 2.17
C GLY A 253 -3.35 9.65 2.70
N SER A 254 -4.42 9.20 2.05
CA SER A 254 -5.07 7.91 2.35
C SER A 254 -4.22 6.71 1.90
N SER A 255 -3.38 6.88 0.88
CA SER A 255 -2.39 5.91 0.45
C SER A 255 -1.07 6.61 0.13
N LEU A 256 0.05 5.99 0.50
CA LEU A 256 1.39 6.53 0.33
C LEU A 256 2.34 5.47 -0.20
N SER A 257 3.32 5.90 -0.98
CA SER A 257 4.49 5.09 -1.30
C SER A 257 5.71 5.99 -1.50
N LEU A 258 6.87 5.53 -1.03
CA LEU A 258 8.12 6.26 -1.07
C LEU A 258 9.17 5.45 -1.85
N SER A 259 10.01 6.11 -2.66
CA SER A 259 11.14 5.43 -3.31
C SER A 259 12.18 4.99 -2.29
N ALA A 260 13.03 4.03 -2.68
CA ALA A 260 14.03 3.45 -1.79
C ALA A 260 15.02 4.49 -1.24
N ASP A 261 15.33 5.52 -2.01
CA ASP A 261 16.20 6.63 -1.61
C ASP A 261 15.46 7.75 -0.85
N GLY A 262 14.15 7.63 -0.65
CA GLY A 262 13.32 8.60 0.04
C GLY A 262 13.19 9.94 -0.67
N ARG A 263 13.30 9.98 -2.00
CA ARG A 263 13.24 11.21 -2.81
C ARG A 263 12.02 11.34 -3.70
N VAL A 264 11.27 10.27 -3.96
CA VAL A 264 10.01 10.30 -4.70
C VAL A 264 8.91 9.82 -3.79
N LEU A 265 7.84 10.60 -3.69
CA LEU A 265 6.67 10.31 -2.87
C LEU A 265 5.42 10.31 -3.75
N ALA A 266 4.69 9.19 -3.75
CA ALA A 266 3.36 9.11 -4.36
C ALA A 266 2.29 9.21 -3.26
N VAL A 267 1.24 9.99 -3.52
CA VAL A 267 0.16 10.27 -2.57
C VAL A 267 -1.19 10.09 -3.25
N GLY A 268 -2.02 9.20 -2.73
CA GLY A 268 -3.39 8.99 -3.20
C GLY A 268 -4.41 9.89 -2.51
N ALA A 269 -5.44 10.25 -3.28
CA ALA A 269 -6.65 10.94 -2.83
C ALA A 269 -7.85 10.35 -3.55
N TYR A 270 -8.29 9.17 -3.10
CA TYR A 270 -9.28 8.36 -3.82
C TYR A 270 -10.68 8.99 -3.89
N GLN A 271 -10.96 10.01 -3.08
CA GLN A 271 -12.22 10.75 -3.10
C GLN A 271 -12.12 12.13 -3.78
N TYR A 272 -10.98 12.46 -4.40
CA TYR A 272 -10.85 13.71 -5.16
C TYR A 272 -11.92 13.83 -6.25
N HIS A 273 -12.66 14.93 -6.28
CA HIS A 273 -13.82 15.18 -7.12
C HIS A 273 -13.49 15.87 -8.44
N GLU A 274 -12.37 16.63 -8.50
CA GLU A 274 -12.03 17.61 -9.54
C GLU A 274 -12.97 18.83 -9.60
N ILE A 275 -14.27 18.58 -9.54
CA ILE A 275 -15.33 19.60 -9.52
C ILE A 275 -16.15 19.40 -8.25
N ALA A 276 -16.20 20.42 -7.40
CA ALA A 276 -16.92 20.38 -6.13
C ALA A 276 -18.38 19.90 -6.30
N GLY A 277 -18.79 18.93 -5.47
CA GLY A 277 -20.14 18.36 -5.47
C GLY A 277 -20.40 17.26 -6.51
N GLN A 278 -19.39 16.84 -7.28
CA GLN A 278 -19.44 15.61 -8.10
C GLN A 278 -19.10 14.37 -7.26
N MET A 279 -19.13 13.18 -7.86
CA MET A 279 -18.62 11.97 -7.20
C MET A 279 -17.09 11.93 -7.23
N GLY A 280 -16.46 11.45 -6.15
CA GLY A 280 -15.01 11.32 -6.04
C GLY A 280 -14.43 10.38 -7.10
N ARG A 281 -13.66 10.92 -8.03
CA ARG A 281 -13.03 10.18 -9.15
C ARG A 281 -11.68 9.61 -8.73
N GLY A 282 -11.03 10.29 -7.79
CA GLY A 282 -9.72 9.93 -7.29
C GLY A 282 -8.58 10.58 -8.08
N ALA A 283 -7.44 10.75 -7.42
CA ALA A 283 -6.22 11.29 -8.01
C ALA A 283 -4.99 10.78 -7.28
N VAL A 284 -3.83 10.90 -7.95
CA VAL A 284 -2.52 10.66 -7.34
C VAL A 284 -1.61 11.86 -7.61
N GLY A 285 -0.96 12.37 -6.57
CA GLY A 285 0.15 13.32 -6.69
C GLY A 285 1.50 12.62 -6.55
N VAL A 286 2.48 13.03 -7.34
CA VAL A 286 3.87 12.56 -7.20
C VAL A 286 4.78 13.76 -6.95
N PHE A 287 5.55 13.69 -5.87
CA PHE A 287 6.41 14.75 -5.36
C PHE A 287 7.86 14.30 -5.39
N TRP A 288 8.77 15.25 -5.59
CA TRP A 288 10.20 15.00 -5.58
C TRP A 288 10.88 15.87 -4.53
N TRP A 289 11.74 15.27 -3.72
CA TRP A 289 12.56 16.05 -2.81
C TRP A 289 13.57 16.88 -3.60
N SER A 290 13.54 18.19 -3.39
CA SER A 290 14.49 19.12 -4.01
C SER A 290 15.46 19.66 -2.96
N GLU A 291 16.71 19.22 -3.05
CA GLU A 291 17.79 19.75 -2.21
C GLU A 291 18.04 21.26 -2.45
N VAL A 292 17.62 21.78 -3.60
CA VAL A 292 17.81 23.20 -3.97
C VAL A 292 16.91 24.12 -3.13
N ILE A 293 15.65 23.71 -2.93
CA ILE A 293 14.69 24.51 -2.14
C ILE A 293 14.52 23.98 -0.71
N GLY A 294 15.07 22.80 -0.40
CA GLY A 294 14.91 22.16 0.90
C GLY A 294 13.46 21.76 1.19
N ASP A 295 12.71 21.40 0.14
CA ASP A 295 11.29 21.06 0.22
C ASP A 295 10.88 20.08 -0.89
N TRP A 296 9.68 19.51 -0.75
CA TRP A 296 9.05 18.70 -1.78
C TRP A 296 8.52 19.59 -2.91
N SER A 297 8.93 19.30 -4.14
CA SER A 297 8.43 20.04 -5.30
C SER A 297 6.95 19.72 -5.54
N PRO A 298 6.12 20.70 -5.94
CA PRO A 298 4.76 20.43 -6.33
C PRO A 298 4.72 19.45 -7.52
N PRO A 299 3.67 18.63 -7.65
CA PRO A 299 3.53 17.72 -8.77
C PRO A 299 3.35 18.52 -10.07
N GLU A 300 3.76 17.97 -11.22
CA GLU A 300 3.53 18.56 -12.55
C GLU A 300 2.05 18.50 -12.99
N GLY A 301 1.14 18.26 -12.05
CA GLY A 301 -0.25 17.91 -12.22
C GLY A 301 -0.58 16.61 -11.48
N LEU A 302 -1.85 16.44 -11.12
CA LEU A 302 -2.34 15.19 -10.56
C LEU A 302 -2.53 14.16 -11.68
N LEU A 303 -2.06 12.94 -11.43
CA LEU A 303 -2.35 11.78 -12.26
C LEU A 303 -3.79 11.32 -11.98
N ARG A 304 -4.57 11.10 -13.04
CA ARG A 304 -5.97 10.70 -12.96
C ARG A 304 -6.42 9.97 -14.22
N ASN A 305 -7.66 9.49 -14.23
CA ASN A 305 -8.31 8.95 -15.41
C ASN A 305 -9.26 10.00 -16.02
N LYS A 306 -8.77 10.85 -16.91
CA LYS A 306 -9.55 11.97 -17.48
C LYS A 306 -10.78 11.57 -18.27
N ASP A 307 -10.74 10.39 -18.89
CA ASP A 307 -11.82 9.92 -19.76
C ASP A 307 -12.99 9.34 -18.96
N SER A 308 -12.80 9.11 -17.66
CA SER A 308 -13.81 8.61 -16.75
C SER A 308 -14.60 9.74 -16.08
N GLN A 309 -15.92 9.62 -16.12
CA GLN A 309 -16.85 10.49 -15.39
C GLN A 309 -17.44 9.78 -14.16
N GLN A 310 -16.88 8.63 -13.78
CA GLN A 310 -17.42 7.76 -12.74
C GLN A 310 -16.53 7.79 -11.50
N CYS A 311 -17.16 7.52 -10.35
CA CYS A 311 -16.42 7.17 -9.14
C CYS A 311 -15.65 5.86 -9.40
N GLU A 312 -14.33 5.94 -9.41
CA GLU A 312 -13.45 4.78 -9.64
C GLU A 312 -12.41 4.60 -8.54
N HIS A 313 -12.37 5.51 -7.56
CA HIS A 313 -11.38 5.53 -6.47
C HIS A 313 -9.94 5.46 -7.00
N PHE A 314 -9.60 6.21 -8.05
CA PHE A 314 -8.23 6.25 -8.56
C PHE A 314 -7.27 6.73 -7.46
N GLY A 315 -6.20 5.98 -7.21
CA GLY A 315 -5.30 6.26 -6.08
C GLY A 315 -5.75 5.65 -4.76
N ARG A 316 -6.72 4.72 -4.79
CA ARG A 316 -7.12 3.92 -3.62
C ARG A 316 -5.92 3.23 -2.96
N SER A 317 -5.03 2.71 -3.80
CA SER A 317 -3.74 2.13 -3.42
C SER A 317 -2.67 2.60 -4.43
N VAL A 318 -1.46 2.84 -3.93
CA VAL A 318 -0.32 3.27 -4.74
C VAL A 318 0.94 2.51 -4.32
N SER A 319 1.83 2.19 -5.26
CA SER A 319 3.13 1.56 -4.97
C SER A 319 4.17 2.01 -5.99
N LEU A 320 5.28 2.59 -5.51
CA LEU A 320 6.44 2.96 -6.31
C LEU A 320 7.43 1.80 -6.44
N SER A 321 8.22 1.80 -7.52
CA SER A 321 9.45 1.01 -7.62
C SER A 321 10.53 1.64 -6.74
N GLY A 322 11.56 0.88 -6.37
CA GLY A 322 12.65 1.34 -5.53
C GLY A 322 13.40 2.54 -6.12
N ASP A 323 13.51 2.61 -7.45
CA ASP A 323 14.13 3.75 -8.14
C ASP A 323 13.18 4.94 -8.36
N GLY A 324 11.91 4.82 -7.96
CA GLY A 324 10.88 5.86 -8.10
C GLY A 324 10.47 6.16 -9.54
N LYS A 325 10.83 5.31 -10.52
CA LYS A 325 10.51 5.53 -11.94
C LYS A 325 9.21 4.87 -12.38
N ARG A 326 8.70 3.90 -11.62
CA ARG A 326 7.41 3.25 -11.88
C ARG A 326 6.47 3.43 -10.70
N LEU A 327 5.19 3.55 -11.01
CA LEU A 327 4.11 3.74 -10.07
C LEU A 327 2.94 2.83 -10.46
N ALA A 328 2.58 1.90 -9.60
CA ALA A 328 1.33 1.18 -9.68
C ALA A 328 0.22 1.99 -8.98
N VAL A 329 -0.95 2.09 -9.60
CA VAL A 329 -2.14 2.74 -9.05
C VAL A 329 -3.35 1.82 -9.17
N GLY A 330 -4.05 1.64 -8.06
CA GLY A 330 -5.32 0.93 -7.98
C GLY A 330 -6.54 1.85 -8.07
N SER A 331 -7.58 1.35 -8.73
CA SER A 331 -8.90 1.96 -8.92
C SER A 331 -9.99 0.90 -8.72
N GLU A 332 -10.26 0.54 -7.46
CA GLU A 332 -11.12 -0.60 -7.11
C GLU A 332 -12.56 -0.51 -7.64
N ALA A 333 -13.07 0.72 -7.81
CA ALA A 333 -14.42 0.97 -8.28
C ALA A 333 -14.50 1.23 -9.81
N ASN A 334 -13.37 1.11 -10.52
CA ASN A 334 -13.32 1.34 -11.97
C ASN A 334 -14.28 0.41 -12.74
N ARG A 335 -14.95 0.97 -13.74
CA ARG A 335 -16.02 0.29 -14.49
C ARG A 335 -15.72 0.08 -15.98
N GLU A 336 -14.48 0.27 -16.43
CA GLU A 336 -14.12 0.13 -17.85
C GLU A 336 -14.36 -1.30 -18.37
N SER A 337 -14.10 -2.33 -17.56
CA SER A 337 -14.42 -3.73 -17.88
C SER A 337 -15.88 -4.12 -17.60
N GLY A 338 -16.71 -3.16 -17.15
CA GLY A 338 -18.10 -3.34 -16.73
C GLY A 338 -18.26 -3.46 -15.21
N TYR A 339 -19.37 -2.92 -14.68
CA TYR A 339 -19.90 -3.21 -13.34
C TYR A 339 -18.94 -3.04 -12.14
N GLY A 340 -17.97 -2.12 -12.17
CA GLY A 340 -17.14 -1.85 -10.99
C GLY A 340 -16.18 -2.98 -10.62
N ALA A 341 -15.71 -3.77 -11.59
CA ALA A 341 -14.77 -4.86 -11.35
C ALA A 341 -13.39 -4.38 -10.84
N GLY A 342 -13.07 -3.10 -11.02
CA GLY A 342 -11.81 -2.50 -10.62
C GLY A 342 -10.71 -2.62 -11.67
N LYS A 343 -9.61 -1.88 -11.45
CA LYS A 343 -8.46 -1.78 -12.35
C LYS A 343 -7.19 -1.48 -11.55
N ALA A 344 -6.06 -2.03 -11.97
CA ALA A 344 -4.73 -1.57 -11.58
C ALA A 344 -3.90 -1.20 -12.83
N THR A 345 -3.22 -0.06 -12.76
CA THR A 345 -2.44 0.50 -13.88
C THR A 345 -1.04 0.83 -13.41
N VAL A 346 -0.02 0.48 -14.20
CA VAL A 346 1.36 0.89 -13.93
C VAL A 346 1.74 2.02 -14.87
N TYR A 347 2.37 3.05 -14.32
CA TYR A 347 2.89 4.21 -15.03
C TYR A 347 4.41 4.25 -14.88
N GLU A 348 5.09 4.83 -15.85
CA GLU A 348 6.52 5.14 -15.83
C GLU A 348 6.72 6.62 -16.08
N ARG A 349 7.69 7.18 -15.38
CA ARG A 349 8.02 8.60 -15.50
C ARG A 349 8.53 8.88 -16.90
N SER A 350 7.90 9.83 -17.58
CA SER A 350 8.39 10.35 -18.84
C SER A 350 9.74 11.04 -18.63
N THR A 351 10.72 10.68 -19.46
CA THR A 351 12.05 11.30 -19.48
C THR A 351 12.16 12.42 -20.52
N ASP A 352 11.15 12.58 -21.38
CA ASP A 352 11.13 13.53 -22.48
C ASP A 352 10.18 14.70 -22.16
N SER A 353 10.74 15.89 -21.96
CA SER A 353 9.98 17.14 -21.79
C SER A 353 9.08 17.49 -22.98
N SER A 354 9.30 16.88 -24.16
CA SER A 354 8.46 17.01 -25.36
C SER A 354 7.33 16.00 -25.47
N SER A 355 7.29 14.99 -24.59
CA SER A 355 6.24 13.97 -24.49
C SER A 355 5.30 14.21 -23.30
N ALA A 356 5.15 15.47 -22.89
CA ALA A 356 4.16 15.97 -21.93
C ALA A 356 2.68 15.77 -22.37
N GLY A 357 2.41 14.73 -23.17
CA GLY A 357 1.08 14.16 -23.35
C GLY A 357 0.70 13.18 -22.23
N GLY A 358 1.65 12.74 -21.39
CA GLY A 358 1.38 12.00 -20.14
C GLY A 358 0.99 12.95 -19.00
N GLU A 359 0.02 12.55 -18.17
CA GLU A 359 -0.46 13.38 -17.07
C GLU A 359 0.57 13.46 -15.94
N GLY A 360 0.93 14.68 -15.50
CA GLY A 360 1.88 14.87 -14.41
C GLY A 360 3.29 14.31 -14.69
N GLY A 361 3.65 14.14 -15.97
CA GLY A 361 4.94 13.55 -16.36
C GLY A 361 4.98 12.03 -16.31
N TRP A 362 3.82 11.34 -16.26
CA TRP A 362 3.71 9.88 -16.20
C TRP A 362 2.98 9.31 -17.41
N THR A 363 3.49 8.19 -17.94
CA THR A 363 2.89 7.46 -19.07
C THR A 363 2.62 6.01 -18.69
N GLN A 364 1.46 5.47 -19.08
CA GLN A 364 1.13 4.08 -18.79
C GLN A 364 2.17 3.12 -19.40
N VAL A 365 2.65 2.19 -18.58
CA VAL A 365 3.52 1.08 -18.99
C VAL A 365 2.67 -0.12 -19.31
N GLY A 366 2.94 -0.68 -20.49
CA GLY A 366 2.25 -1.85 -20.96
C GLY A 366 1.02 -1.46 -21.78
N SER A 367 0.76 -2.17 -22.88
CA SER A 367 -0.45 -1.92 -23.67
C SER A 367 -1.74 -2.37 -22.96
N ASN A 368 -1.65 -2.97 -21.77
CA ASN A 368 -2.77 -3.45 -20.97
C ASN A 368 -2.67 -2.97 -19.51
N ALA A 369 -3.79 -2.54 -18.96
CA ALA A 369 -3.98 -2.48 -17.51
C ALA A 369 -4.41 -3.87 -16.99
N VAL A 370 -4.30 -4.07 -15.67
CA VAL A 370 -4.83 -5.26 -15.00
C VAL A 370 -6.28 -5.00 -14.65
N TYR A 371 -7.20 -5.56 -15.43
CA TYR A 371 -8.63 -5.42 -15.22
C TYR A 371 -9.21 -6.50 -14.33
N GLY A 372 -10.24 -6.13 -13.58
CA GLY A 372 -11.08 -7.13 -12.94
C GLY A 372 -11.87 -7.97 -13.94
N GLU A 373 -12.06 -9.23 -13.62
CA GLU A 373 -12.68 -10.26 -14.47
C GLU A 373 -14.13 -10.59 -14.05
N SER A 374 -14.54 -10.13 -12.87
CA SER A 374 -15.87 -10.37 -12.30
C SER A 374 -16.49 -9.11 -11.72
N LEU A 375 -17.82 -9.10 -11.64
CA LEU A 375 -18.60 -7.96 -11.13
C LEU A 375 -18.17 -7.61 -9.71
N PHE A 376 -17.88 -6.32 -9.45
CA PHE A 376 -17.58 -5.81 -8.12
C PHE A 376 -16.48 -6.57 -7.36
N GLU A 377 -15.50 -7.17 -8.06
CA GLU A 377 -14.42 -7.91 -7.37
C GLU A 377 -13.36 -7.00 -6.72
N GLY A 378 -13.43 -5.69 -6.94
CA GLY A 378 -12.56 -4.71 -6.29
C GLY A 378 -11.09 -4.79 -6.73
N THR A 379 -10.82 -5.15 -7.99
CA THR A 379 -9.43 -5.23 -8.49
C THR A 379 -8.70 -3.90 -8.32
N GLY A 380 -7.54 -3.93 -7.69
CA GLY A 380 -6.77 -2.71 -7.38
C GLY A 380 -7.14 -2.08 -6.04
N ALA A 381 -7.95 -2.74 -5.20
CA ALA A 381 -8.11 -2.34 -3.79
C ALA A 381 -6.74 -2.27 -3.08
N ALA A 382 -5.86 -3.24 -3.36
CA ALA A 382 -4.46 -3.23 -2.99
C ALA A 382 -3.56 -3.50 -4.20
N VAL A 383 -2.44 -2.78 -4.28
CA VAL A 383 -1.37 -3.01 -5.27
C VAL A 383 -0.02 -3.00 -4.56
N ALA A 384 0.88 -3.90 -4.96
CA ALA A 384 2.26 -3.91 -4.51
C ALA A 384 3.20 -4.09 -5.70
N LEU A 385 4.09 -3.13 -5.92
CA LEU A 385 5.10 -3.17 -6.97
C LEU A 385 6.45 -3.60 -6.37
N SER A 386 7.10 -4.56 -7.01
CA SER A 386 8.46 -4.98 -6.66
C SER A 386 9.46 -3.83 -6.74
N GLY A 387 10.52 -3.90 -5.93
CA GLY A 387 11.57 -2.88 -5.88
C GLY A 387 12.25 -2.63 -7.23
N ASP A 388 12.41 -3.67 -8.06
CA ASP A 388 12.94 -3.56 -9.42
C ASP A 388 11.91 -3.02 -10.45
N GLY A 389 10.65 -2.88 -10.05
CA GLY A 389 9.55 -2.38 -10.87
C GLY A 389 9.06 -3.34 -11.94
N ARG A 390 9.46 -4.63 -11.91
CA ARG A 390 9.17 -5.61 -12.98
C ARG A 390 8.01 -6.54 -12.67
N ALA A 391 7.63 -6.69 -11.41
CA ALA A 391 6.47 -7.45 -10.96
C ALA A 391 5.48 -6.57 -10.17
N ILE A 392 4.19 -6.78 -10.39
CA ILE A 392 3.08 -6.17 -9.64
C ILE A 392 2.14 -7.25 -9.11
N ALA A 393 1.81 -7.21 -7.82
CA ALA A 393 0.70 -7.95 -7.23
C ALA A 393 -0.53 -7.06 -7.13
N VAL A 394 -1.70 -7.61 -7.46
CA VAL A 394 -2.98 -6.89 -7.46
C VAL A 394 -4.04 -7.70 -6.72
N GLY A 395 -4.66 -7.07 -5.72
CA GLY A 395 -5.71 -7.66 -4.88
C GLY A 395 -7.11 -7.32 -5.37
N SER A 396 -8.01 -8.28 -5.21
CA SER A 396 -9.44 -8.22 -5.54
C SER A 396 -10.23 -8.86 -4.38
N PRO A 397 -10.31 -8.20 -3.21
CA PRO A 397 -10.81 -8.81 -1.96
C PRO A 397 -12.29 -9.23 -2.04
N ASP A 398 -13.08 -8.59 -2.88
CA ASP A 398 -14.51 -8.89 -3.06
C ASP A 398 -14.77 -9.97 -4.12
N PHE A 399 -13.72 -10.58 -4.68
CA PHE A 399 -13.88 -11.65 -5.66
C PHE A 399 -14.68 -12.83 -5.09
N SER A 400 -15.67 -13.29 -5.87
CA SER A 400 -16.46 -14.48 -5.57
C SER A 400 -16.13 -15.61 -6.54
N ASP A 401 -15.75 -16.77 -6.01
CA ASP A 401 -15.52 -17.98 -6.79
C ASP A 401 -16.85 -18.73 -7.00
N VAL A 402 -17.50 -18.39 -8.11
CA VAL A 402 -18.79 -18.97 -8.51
C VAL A 402 -18.69 -20.48 -8.72
N SER A 403 -17.54 -20.98 -9.18
CA SER A 403 -17.36 -22.41 -9.48
C SER A 403 -17.37 -23.28 -8.22
N ALA A 404 -16.87 -22.74 -7.12
CA ALA A 404 -16.86 -23.38 -5.80
C ALA A 404 -18.00 -22.90 -4.88
N ASN A 405 -18.90 -22.03 -5.36
CA ASN A 405 -19.96 -21.38 -4.56
C ASN A 405 -19.40 -20.67 -3.30
N ARG A 406 -18.24 -20.03 -3.42
CA ARG A 406 -17.62 -19.24 -2.34
C ARG A 406 -17.75 -17.75 -2.64
N LYS A 407 -18.35 -17.00 -1.71
CA LYS A 407 -18.58 -15.56 -1.85
C LYS A 407 -17.46 -14.76 -1.21
N ASN A 408 -17.06 -13.64 -1.81
CA ASN A 408 -16.04 -12.72 -1.28
C ASN A 408 -14.81 -13.45 -0.72
N VAL A 409 -14.37 -14.49 -1.44
CA VAL A 409 -13.20 -15.29 -1.06
C VAL A 409 -11.93 -14.47 -1.25
N GLY A 410 -11.96 -13.46 -2.12
CA GLY A 410 -10.80 -12.67 -2.47
C GLY A 410 -9.88 -13.38 -3.46
N LYS A 411 -9.16 -12.58 -4.24
CA LYS A 411 -8.23 -13.06 -5.29
C LYS A 411 -7.02 -12.15 -5.35
N VAL A 412 -5.85 -12.74 -5.53
CA VAL A 412 -4.61 -12.01 -5.85
C VAL A 412 -4.05 -12.56 -7.15
N ARG A 413 -3.66 -11.65 -8.04
CA ARG A 413 -2.93 -11.99 -9.28
C ARG A 413 -1.61 -11.22 -9.30
N VAL A 414 -0.54 -11.90 -9.68
CA VAL A 414 0.77 -11.29 -9.86
C VAL A 414 1.09 -11.25 -11.35
N PHE A 415 1.67 -10.16 -11.83
CA PHE A 415 2.05 -9.96 -13.22
C PHE A 415 3.50 -9.53 -13.32
N THR A 416 4.16 -9.92 -14.40
CA THR A 416 5.50 -9.46 -14.77
C THR A 416 5.47 -8.71 -16.10
N LEU A 417 6.34 -7.73 -16.26
CA LEU A 417 6.46 -6.99 -17.50
C LEU A 417 7.28 -7.80 -18.52
N ALA A 418 6.61 -8.34 -19.53
CA ALA A 418 7.29 -8.97 -20.65
C ALA A 418 7.86 -7.90 -21.60
N GLN A 419 9.14 -8.05 -21.95
CA GLN A 419 9.73 -7.29 -23.05
C GLN A 419 9.30 -7.92 -24.38
N SER A 420 9.02 -7.06 -25.36
CA SER A 420 8.57 -7.43 -26.72
C SER A 420 9.55 -8.33 -27.46
#